data_AF-A0AA91SZ42-F1
#
_entry.id   AF-A0AA91SZ42-F1
#
_cell.length_a   1.000
_cell.length_b   1.000
_cell.length_c   1.000
_cell.angle_alpha   90.00
_cell.angle_beta   90.00
_cell.angle_gamma   90.00
#
_symmetry.space_group_name_H-M   'P 1'
#
loop_
_entity.id
_entity.type
_entity.pdbx_description
1 polymer ?
#
loop_
_entity_poly.entity_id
_entity_poly.type
_entity_poly.pdbx_seq_one_letter_code
_entity_poly.pdbx_strand_id
1 'polypeptide(L)' 'IPFAAADPVRAIPSFIVGSALTGGLVGAFGIKLLAPHGGIFVVFLLSHPVLYLVFIAIGAVVSGVIYGLLRKAPEAVEA' A
#
# COMPACT_ATOMS: atom_id res chain seq x y z
N ILE A 1 4.25 10.93 -4.34
CA ILE A 1 4.09 12.38 -4.55
C ILE A 1 3.31 12.71 -5.83
N PRO A 2 3.72 12.27 -7.05
CA PRO A 2 3.02 12.66 -8.28
C PRO A 2 1.55 12.19 -8.34
N PHE A 3 1.25 10.96 -7.93
CA PHE A 3 -0.13 10.41 -7.93
C PHE A 3 -1.08 11.13 -6.96
N ALA A 4 -0.61 11.44 -5.75
CA ALA A 4 -1.40 12.15 -4.76
C ALA A 4 -1.56 13.64 -5.09
N ALA A 5 -0.60 14.25 -5.80
CA ALA A 5 -0.70 15.64 -6.25
C ALA A 5 -1.64 15.80 -7.46
N ALA A 6 -1.67 14.81 -8.36
CA ALA A 6 -2.51 14.84 -9.56
C ALA A 6 -4.01 14.62 -9.26
N ASP A 7 -4.34 13.76 -8.29
CA ASP A 7 -5.74 13.51 -7.89
C ASP A 7 -5.85 13.21 -6.37
N PRO A 8 -5.68 14.24 -5.51
CA PRO A 8 -5.60 14.06 -4.06
C PRO A 8 -6.87 13.50 -3.45
N VAL A 9 -8.04 13.91 -3.96
CA VAL A 9 -9.36 13.53 -3.42
C VAL A 9 -9.58 12.02 -3.52
N ARG A 10 -9.01 11.37 -4.55
CA ARG A 10 -9.20 9.93 -4.78
C ARG A 10 -7.99 9.12 -4.34
N ALA A 11 -6.79 9.63 -4.57
CA ALA A 11 -5.55 8.94 -4.23
C ALA A 11 -5.39 8.77 -2.72
N ILE A 12 -5.61 9.83 -1.94
CA ILE A 12 -5.36 9.83 -0.50
C ILE A 12 -6.25 8.80 0.21
N PRO A 13 -7.59 8.78 0.03
CA PRO A 13 -8.44 7.78 0.67
C PRO A 13 -8.09 6.34 0.25
N SER A 14 -7.76 6.13 -1.03
CA SER A 14 -7.38 4.81 -1.54
C SER A 14 -6.13 4.27 -0.86
N PHE A 15 -5.11 5.11 -0.70
CA PHE A 15 -3.86 4.74 -0.03
C PHE A 15 -4.03 4.56 1.48
N ILE A 16 -4.92 5.33 2.12
CA ILE A 16 -5.26 5.15 3.53
C ILE A 16 -5.85 3.75 3.76
N VAL A 17 -6.80 3.33 2.91
CA VAL A 17 -7.45 2.02 3.05
C VAL A 17 -6.43 0.88 2.92
N GLY A 18 -5.57 0.90 1.89
CA GLY A 18 -4.57 -0.17 1.74
C GLY A 18 -3.47 -0.14 2.81
N SER A 19 -3.08 1.04 3.30
CA SER A 19 -2.14 1.18 4.42
C SER A 19 -2.73 0.66 5.73
N ALA A 20 -4.00 0.99 6.01
CA ALA A 20 -4.73 0.49 7.18
C ALA A 20 -4.89 -1.04 7.13
N LEU A 21 -5.21 -1.60 5.96
CA LEU A 21 -5.29 -3.05 5.76
C LEU A 21 -3.95 -3.73 6.01
N THR A 22 -2.87 -3.19 5.44
CA THR A 22 -1.51 -3.71 5.65
C THR A 22 -1.13 -3.66 7.12
N GLY A 23 -1.31 -2.51 7.78
CA GLY A 23 -1.02 -2.33 9.20
C GLY A 23 -1.85 -3.26 10.10
N GLY A 24 -3.13 -3.44 9.77
CA GLY A 24 -4.02 -4.37 10.47
C GLY A 24 -3.58 -5.82 10.34
N LEU A 25 -3.21 -6.28 9.14
CA LEU A 25 -2.68 -7.62 8.90
C LEU A 25 -1.35 -7.84 9.63
N VAL A 26 -0.43 -6.88 9.53
CA VAL A 26 0.86 -6.92 10.23
C VAL A 26 0.68 -6.98 11.75
N GLY A 27 -0.24 -6.18 12.29
CA GLY A 27 -0.58 -6.18 13.71
C GLY A 27 -1.26 -7.47 14.16
N ALA A 28 -2.20 -8.00 13.37
CA ALA A 28 -2.90 -9.25 13.68
C ALA A 28 -1.97 -10.47 13.69
N PHE A 29 -0.99 -10.51 12.80
CA PHE A 29 0.03 -11.57 12.74
C PHE A 29 1.23 -11.32 13.67
N GLY A 30 1.22 -10.24 14.47
CA GLY A 30 2.28 -9.93 15.43
C GLY A 30 3.65 -9.66 14.80
N ILE A 31 3.68 -9.21 13.54
CA ILE A 31 4.93 -8.91 12.83
C ILE A 31 5.54 -7.64 13.44
N LYS A 32 6.65 -7.81 14.16
CA LYS A 32 7.38 -6.71 14.80
C LYS A 32 8.32 -6.03 13.80
N LEU A 33 8.07 -4.75 13.54
CA LEU A 33 8.99 -3.86 12.83
C LEU A 33 9.85 -3.13 13.86
N LEU A 34 11.12 -3.55 13.99
CA LEU A 34 12.10 -2.91 14.87
C LEU A 34 12.81 -1.71 14.21
N ALA A 35 12.51 -1.45 12.93
CA ALA A 35 13.14 -0.37 12.19
C ALA A 35 12.53 0.99 12.59
N PRO A 36 13.35 1.98 13.00
CA PRO A 36 12.87 3.33 13.33
C PRO A 36 12.58 4.19 12.08
N HIS A 37 12.84 3.66 10.89
CA HIS A 37 12.66 4.32 9.60
C HIS A 37 11.78 3.46 8.67
N GLY A 38 11.18 4.08 7.65
CA GLY A 38 10.51 3.37 6.55
C GLY A 38 11.49 2.94 5.44
N GLY A 39 11.10 1.99 4.57
CA GLY A 39 11.83 1.63 3.35
C GLY A 39 11.94 0.13 3.11
N ILE A 40 12.38 -0.28 1.91
CA ILE A 40 12.54 -1.70 1.54
C ILE A 40 13.53 -2.44 2.46
N PHE A 41 14.50 -1.72 3.04
CA PHE A 41 15.53 -2.30 3.90
C PHE A 41 15.02 -2.77 5.27
N VAL A 42 13.81 -2.35 5.69
CA VAL A 42 13.23 -2.83 6.96
C VAL A 42 12.93 -4.33 6.91
N VAL A 43 12.82 -4.90 5.70
CA VAL A 43 12.49 -6.31 5.50
C VAL A 43 13.51 -7.23 6.20
N PHE A 44 14.80 -6.88 6.23
CA PHE A 44 15.84 -7.70 6.87
C PHE A 44 15.80 -7.69 8.40
N LEU A 45 15.11 -6.72 9.01
CA LEU A 45 15.02 -6.54 10.47
C LEU A 45 13.68 -7.07 11.04
N LEU A 46 12.89 -7.77 10.22
CA LEU A 46 11.60 -8.32 10.59
C LEU A 46 11.71 -9.76 11.10
N SER A 47 10.81 -10.13 12.01
CA SER A 47 10.64 -11.52 12.45
C SER A 47 10.17 -12.44 11.32
N HIS A 48 9.32 -11.92 10.42
CA HIS A 48 8.73 -12.66 9.29
C HIS A 48 8.77 -11.83 8.00
N PRO A 49 9.95 -11.72 7.34
CA PRO A 49 10.17 -10.83 6.20
C PRO A 49 9.26 -11.14 5.00
N VAL A 50 9.08 -12.43 4.68
CA VAL A 50 8.30 -12.87 3.52
C VAL A 50 6.82 -12.54 3.71
N LEU A 51 6.25 -12.83 4.88
CA LEU A 51 4.85 -12.53 5.19
C LEU A 51 4.57 -11.02 5.15
N TYR A 52 5.49 -10.21 5.66
CA TYR A 52 5.36 -8.76 5.59
C TYR A 52 5.35 -8.23 4.15
N LEU A 53 6.21 -8.76 3.27
CA LEU A 53 6.20 -8.41 1.86
C LEU A 53 4.89 -8.78 1.18
N VAL A 54 4.33 -9.95 1.50
CA VAL A 54 3.01 -10.37 0.99
C VAL A 54 1.92 -9.42 1.45
N PHE A 55 1.92 -9.01 2.71
CA PHE A 55 0.91 -8.07 3.22
C PHE A 55 1.02 -6.67 2.61
N ILE A 56 2.25 -6.17 2.41
CA ILE A 56 2.47 -4.92 1.66
C ILE A 56 1.95 -5.06 0.23
N ALA A 57 2.26 -6.17 -0.45
CA ALA A 57 1.80 -6.39 -1.81
C ALA A 57 0.26 -6.40 -1.89
N ILE A 58 -0.41 -7.06 -0.94
CA ILE A 58 -1.88 -7.07 -0.84
C ILE A 58 -2.41 -5.64 -0.65
N GLY A 59 -1.87 -4.87 0.29
CA GLY A 59 -2.31 -3.49 0.51
C GLY A 59 -2.05 -2.54 -0.67
N ALA A 60 -0.95 -2.75 -1.38
CA ALA A 60 -0.63 -2.01 -2.60
C ALA A 60 -1.61 -2.35 -3.73
N VAL A 61 -1.92 -3.63 -3.93
CA VAL A 61 -2.93 -4.07 -4.92
C VAL A 61 -4.30 -3.50 -4.57
N VAL A 62 -4.73 -3.61 -3.31
CA VAL A 62 -6.02 -3.05 -2.86
C VAL A 62 -6.09 -1.54 -3.07
N SER A 63 -5.02 -0.82 -2.70
CA SER A 63 -4.95 0.63 -2.95
C SER A 63 -5.04 0.96 -4.44
N GLY A 64 -4.33 0.22 -5.29
CA GLY A 64 -4.33 0.40 -6.73
C GLY A 64 -5.68 0.10 -7.36
N VAL A 65 -6.36 -0.95 -6.90
CA VAL A 65 -7.71 -1.31 -7.35
C VAL A 65 -8.72 -0.25 -6.93
N ILE A 66 -8.72 0.16 -5.66
CA ILE A 66 -9.63 1.21 -5.16
C ILE A 66 -9.40 2.52 -5.90
N TYR A 67 -8.13 2.91 -6.08
CA TYR A 67 -7.79 4.10 -6.85
C TYR A 67 -8.22 3.98 -8.32
N GLY A 68 -8.01 2.83 -8.95
CA GLY A 68 -8.43 2.56 -10.33
C GLY A 68 -9.95 2.58 -10.52
N LEU A 69 -10.72 2.08 -9.54
CA LEU A 69 -12.19 2.11 -9.55
C LEU A 69 -12.74 3.52 -9.30
N LEU A 70 -12.09 4.29 -8.41
CA LEU A 70 -12.48 5.67 -8.11
C LEU A 70 -12.10 6.61 -9.26
N ARG A 71 -11.01 6.33 -9.98
CA ARG A 71 -10.59 7.08 -11.15
C ARG A 71 -11.65 6.91 -12.25
N LYS A 72 -12.14 8.02 -12.80
CA LYS A 72 -13.00 7.99 -13.99
C LYS A 72 -12.21 7.27 -15.08
N ALA A 73 -12.84 6.34 -15.80
CA ALA A 73 -12.18 5.56 -16.85
C ALA A 73 -11.28 6.50 -17.67
N PRO A 74 -9.98 6.22 -17.79
CA PRO A 74 -9.26 6.84 -18.89
C PRO A 74 -10.04 6.41 -20.14
N GLU A 75 -10.39 7.39 -20.96
CA GLU A 75 -10.45 7.13 -22.40
C GLU A 75 -9.23 6.26 -22.73
N ALA A 76 -9.50 5.17 -23.46
CA ALA A 76 -8.68 3.98 -23.56
C ALA A 76 -7.17 4.25 -23.49
N VAL A 77 -6.46 3.30 -22.89
CA VAL A 77 -5.07 3.04 -23.26
C VAL A 77 -5.03 2.95 -24.79
N GLU A 78 -4.70 4.05 -25.46
CA GLU A 78 -4.44 4.09 -26.89
C GLU A 78 -2.93 4.20 -27.05
N ALA A 79 -2.39 3.06 -27.51
CA ALA A 79 -1.12 2.82 -28.21
C ALA A 79 0.19 3.25 -27.51
#